data_AF-A0A6A7WC63-F1
#
_entry.id   AF-A0A6A7WC63-F1
#
_cell.length_a   1.000
_cell.length_b   1.000
_cell.length_c   1.000
_cell.angle_alpha   90.00
_cell.angle_beta   90.00
_cell.angle_gamma   90.00
#
_symmetry.space_group_name_H-M   'P 1'
#
loop_
_entity.id
_entity.type
_entity.pdbx_description
1 polymer ?
#
loop_
_entity_poly.entity_id
_entity_poly.type
_entity_poly.pdbx_seq_one_letter_code
_entity_poly.pdbx_strand_id
1 'polypeptide(L)'
;MKRLFVKTTFFVLLGICFLSCNKRDGKTITLMPSLYIKSYDVTYKSDSIIIKENSKEKKGKKNVKWNLYRHDDEFYLTGEYGKFLFLSNKHNMDSIIEKNDYLPIHIIIKKINDSLYVSSLSRMVVDKALVLEVLYNKDYSIRQIRHETVWTDYVPKKQHALEYVPILFKSKQTKNNDVIKF
;
A
#
# COMPACT_ATOMS: atom_id res chain seq x y z
N MET A 1 23.55 45.30 17.63
CA MET A 1 24.00 43.89 17.53
C MET A 1 22.91 42.82 17.78
N LYS A 2 21.62 43.15 18.01
CA LYS A 2 20.56 42.11 18.21
C LYS A 2 19.88 41.60 16.92
N ARG A 3 19.84 42.40 15.85
CA ARG A 3 19.16 42.04 14.57
C ARG A 3 19.91 41.02 13.71
N LEU A 4 21.23 40.89 13.87
CA LEU A 4 22.04 39.97 13.06
C LEU A 4 21.85 38.52 13.52
N PHE A 5 21.79 38.29 14.84
CA PHE A 5 21.61 36.96 15.42
C PHE A 5 20.29 36.30 14.97
N VAL A 6 19.18 37.05 14.96
CA VAL A 6 17.85 36.51 14.58
C VAL A 6 17.82 35.99 13.14
N LYS A 7 18.49 36.68 12.21
CA LYS A 7 18.57 36.23 10.81
C LYS A 7 19.38 34.94 10.69
N THR A 8 20.52 34.85 11.37
CA THR A 8 21.39 33.66 11.30
C THR A 8 20.70 32.43 11.91
N THR A 9 19.96 32.58 13.02
CA THR A 9 19.21 31.47 13.62
C THR A 9 18.06 31.00 12.71
N PHE A 10 17.40 31.91 12.00
CA PHE A 10 16.30 31.57 11.07
C PHE A 10 16.80 30.75 9.86
N PHE A 11 17.95 31.10 9.29
CA PHE A 11 18.55 30.32 8.19
C PHE A 11 19.06 28.95 8.63
N VAL A 12 19.58 28.83 9.86
CA VAL A 12 19.99 27.53 10.43
C VAL A 12 18.77 26.63 10.68
N LEU A 13 17.65 27.17 11.19
CA LEU A 13 16.41 26.42 11.33
C LEU A 13 15.83 25.98 9.97
N LEU A 14 15.86 26.84 8.97
CA LEU A 14 15.42 26.50 7.60
C LEU A 14 16.30 25.38 7.00
N GLY A 15 17.62 25.43 7.21
CA GLY A 15 18.57 24.41 6.77
C GLY A 15 18.39 23.05 7.45
N ILE A 16 17.98 23.03 8.71
CA ILE A 16 17.68 21.77 9.45
C ILE A 16 16.36 21.16 8.98
N CYS A 17 15.38 21.96 8.53
CA CYS A 17 14.12 21.46 7.96
C CYS A 17 14.32 20.69 6.65
N PHE A 18 15.35 21.01 5.85
CA PHE A 18 15.66 20.27 4.61
C PHE A 18 16.43 18.97 4.84
N LEU A 19 16.95 18.72 6.06
CA LEU A 19 17.65 17.49 6.43
C LEU A 19 16.73 16.34 6.85
N SER A 20 15.40 16.54 6.85
CA SER A 20 14.47 15.40 6.89
C SER A 20 14.37 14.71 5.52
N CYS A 21 15.54 14.47 4.93
CA CYS A 21 15.72 13.67 3.73
C CYS A 21 15.23 12.25 4.03
N ASN A 22 14.43 11.70 3.11
CA ASN A 22 13.70 10.44 3.20
C ASN A 22 14.49 9.34 3.93
N LYS A 23 14.23 9.13 5.23
CA LYS A 23 14.89 8.11 6.08
C LYS A 23 14.76 6.65 5.59
N ARG A 24 14.08 6.43 4.46
CA ARG A 24 13.82 5.12 3.88
C ARG A 24 14.34 4.98 2.45
N ASP A 25 14.94 6.01 1.85
CA ASP A 25 15.49 5.87 0.50
C ASP A 25 16.57 4.77 0.48
N GLY A 26 16.47 3.84 -0.47
CA GLY A 26 17.32 2.65 -0.56
C GLY A 26 17.04 1.56 0.47
N LYS A 27 16.09 1.73 1.40
CA LYS A 27 15.76 0.73 2.42
C LYS A 27 14.90 -0.38 1.82
N THR A 28 15.30 -1.63 2.02
CA THR A 28 14.48 -2.80 1.73
C THR A 28 14.05 -3.48 3.03
N ILE A 29 12.77 -3.82 3.14
CA ILE A 29 12.24 -4.69 4.21
C ILE A 29 11.67 -5.96 3.58
N THR A 30 11.88 -7.10 4.24
CA THR A 30 11.27 -8.36 3.83
C THR A 30 10.05 -8.64 4.72
N LEU A 31 8.91 -8.87 4.09
CA LEU A 31 7.66 -9.30 4.69
C LEU A 31 7.58 -10.83 4.59
N MET A 32 7.49 -11.50 5.73
CA MET A 32 7.43 -12.95 5.83
C MET A 32 6.00 -13.39 6.11
N PRO A 33 5.57 -14.51 5.51
CA PRO A 33 4.27 -15.11 5.81
C PRO A 33 4.32 -15.79 7.17
N SER A 34 3.15 -16.05 7.74
CA SER A 34 2.99 -16.98 8.88
C SER A 34 3.31 -18.44 8.50
N LEU A 35 3.10 -18.82 7.23
CA LEU A 35 3.33 -20.17 6.70
C LEU A 35 4.29 -20.11 5.51
N TYR A 36 5.29 -21.01 5.45
CA TYR A 36 6.43 -21.00 4.51
C TYR A 36 6.06 -21.13 3.02
N ILE A 37 5.45 -20.10 2.44
CA ILE A 37 4.93 -20.10 1.07
C ILE A 37 5.84 -19.24 0.17
N LYS A 38 5.85 -17.93 0.40
CA LYS A 38 6.59 -16.90 -0.39
C LYS A 38 6.98 -15.77 0.55
N SER A 39 7.93 -14.90 0.23
CA SER A 39 8.10 -13.62 0.95
C SER A 39 7.96 -12.45 0.00
N TYR A 40 7.82 -11.24 0.52
CA TYR A 40 7.81 -10.01 -0.29
C TYR A 40 8.88 -9.05 0.19
N ASP A 41 9.69 -8.54 -0.74
CA ASP A 41 10.54 -7.40 -0.46
C ASP A 41 9.81 -6.11 -0.82
N VAL A 42 9.83 -5.16 0.12
CA VAL A 42 9.39 -3.78 -0.09
C VAL A 42 10.62 -2.91 -0.08
N THR A 43 10.98 -2.39 -1.25
CA THR A 43 12.08 -1.43 -1.42
C THR A 43 11.50 -0.03 -1.50
N TYR A 44 11.98 0.87 -0.66
CA TYR A 44 11.60 2.27 -0.65
C TYR A 44 12.65 3.09 -1.40
N LYS A 45 12.17 3.96 -2.28
CA LYS A 45 12.97 4.97 -2.97
C LYS A 45 12.37 6.35 -2.70
N SER A 46 13.12 7.40 -3.02
CA SER A 46 12.68 8.79 -2.91
C SER A 46 11.35 9.06 -3.65
N ASP A 47 11.16 8.43 -4.80
CA ASP A 47 10.04 8.64 -5.73
C ASP A 47 9.13 7.42 -5.89
N SER A 48 9.45 6.29 -5.24
CA SER A 48 8.74 5.04 -5.53
C SER A 48 8.81 4.02 -4.39
N ILE A 49 7.84 3.11 -4.38
CA ILE A 49 7.83 1.91 -3.53
C ILE A 49 7.72 0.72 -4.47
N ILE A 50 8.60 -0.25 -4.31
CA ILE A 50 8.62 -1.47 -5.11
C ILE A 50 8.29 -2.64 -4.19
N ILE A 51 7.20 -3.34 -4.48
CA ILE A 51 6.81 -4.57 -3.81
C ILE A 51 7.14 -5.72 -4.77
N LYS A 52 7.99 -6.65 -4.36
CA LYS A 52 8.43 -7.77 -5.19
C LYS A 52 8.27 -9.09 -4.45
N GLU A 53 7.63 -10.05 -5.10
CA GLU A 53 7.58 -11.43 -4.63
C GLU A 53 8.97 -12.08 -4.71
N ASN A 54 9.36 -12.72 -3.62
CA ASN A 54 10.50 -13.61 -3.53
C ASN A 54 9.98 -15.03 -3.39
N SER A 55 9.88 -15.72 -4.52
CA SER A 55 9.58 -17.15 -4.57
C SER A 55 10.85 -17.97 -4.71
N LYS A 56 10.89 -19.13 -4.02
CA LYS A 56 11.92 -20.17 -4.22
C LYS A 56 11.58 -21.11 -5.39
N GLU A 57 10.40 -20.96 -6.02
CA GLU A 57 9.99 -21.83 -7.13
C GLU A 57 10.86 -21.63 -8.37
N LYS A 58 11.09 -22.73 -9.08
CA LYS A 58 12.08 -22.89 -10.16
C LYS A 58 11.94 -21.85 -11.28
N LYS A 59 13.10 -21.48 -11.83
CA LYS A 59 13.32 -20.71 -13.06
C LYS A 59 12.19 -20.93 -14.09
N GLY A 60 11.37 -19.91 -14.34
CA GLY A 60 10.37 -19.93 -15.40
C GLY A 60 9.10 -19.10 -15.14
N LYS A 61 8.65 -19.00 -13.87
CA LYS A 61 7.56 -18.09 -13.50
C LYS A 61 8.10 -16.71 -13.17
N LYS A 62 7.55 -15.67 -13.82
CA LYS A 62 7.90 -14.28 -13.55
C LYS A 62 7.38 -13.92 -12.16
N ASN A 63 8.27 -13.60 -11.22
CA ASN A 63 7.88 -13.15 -9.88
C ASN A 63 7.00 -11.90 -9.98
N VAL A 64 5.94 -11.86 -9.16
CA VAL A 64 5.02 -10.73 -9.13
C VAL A 64 5.74 -9.47 -8.62
N LYS A 65 5.54 -8.35 -9.29
CA LYS A 65 6.17 -7.07 -8.96
C LYS A 65 5.19 -5.92 -9.16
N TRP A 66 5.01 -5.09 -8.14
CA TRP A 66 4.23 -3.86 -8.19
C TRP A 66 5.14 -2.66 -8.00
N ASN A 67 5.05 -1.70 -8.92
CA ASN A 67 5.77 -0.42 -8.83
C ASN A 67 4.76 0.67 -8.51
N LEU A 68 4.98 1.34 -7.39
CA LEU A 68 4.18 2.45 -6.89
C LEU A 68 5.01 3.71 -7.06
N TYR A 69 4.56 4.64 -7.89
CA TYR A 69 5.26 5.90 -8.17
C TYR A 69 4.61 7.05 -7.42
N ARG A 70 5.44 7.90 -6.85
CA ARG A 70 5.00 9.09 -6.12
C ARG A 70 4.55 10.17 -7.10
N HIS A 71 3.39 10.76 -6.82
CA HIS A 71 2.86 11.94 -7.50
C HIS A 71 2.00 12.72 -6.49
N ASP A 72 2.25 14.01 -6.31
CA ASP A 72 1.57 14.88 -5.33
C ASP A 72 1.53 14.30 -3.89
N ASP A 73 2.65 13.75 -3.45
CA ASP A 73 2.85 13.04 -2.18
C ASP A 73 2.05 11.75 -1.98
N GLU A 74 1.35 11.28 -2.99
CA GLU A 74 0.60 10.02 -2.98
C GLU A 74 1.22 8.99 -3.92
N PHE A 75 0.83 7.73 -3.81
CA PHE A 75 1.43 6.67 -4.62
C PHE A 75 0.44 6.05 -5.59
N TYR A 76 0.84 6.04 -6.86
CA TYR A 76 0.08 5.50 -7.97
C TYR A 76 0.66 4.15 -8.38
N LEU A 77 -0.20 3.15 -8.47
CA LEU A 77 0.19 1.86 -9.02
C LEU A 77 0.18 1.93 -10.53
N THR A 78 1.29 1.52 -11.15
CA THR A 78 1.40 1.33 -12.60
C THR A 78 1.57 -0.14 -12.91
N GLY A 79 0.74 -0.65 -13.81
CA GLY A 79 0.84 -2.04 -14.27
C GLY A 79 0.05 -2.26 -15.55
N GLU A 80 -0.28 -3.53 -15.81
CA GLU A 80 -1.06 -3.95 -16.98
C GLU A 80 -2.39 -3.19 -17.10
N TYR A 81 -2.97 -2.79 -15.97
CA TYR A 81 -4.26 -2.10 -15.90
C TYR A 81 -4.17 -0.57 -16.03
N GLY A 82 -2.99 -0.01 -16.31
CA GLY A 82 -2.75 1.44 -16.39
C GLY A 82 -2.18 2.04 -15.10
N LYS A 83 -2.40 3.35 -14.91
CA LYS A 83 -1.94 4.13 -13.76
C LYS A 83 -3.14 4.60 -12.94
N PHE A 84 -3.15 4.28 -11.66
CA PHE A 84 -4.24 4.67 -10.76
C PHE A 84 -3.72 4.94 -9.35
N LEU A 85 -4.37 5.87 -8.64
CA LEU A 85 -4.07 6.15 -7.24
C LEU A 85 -4.26 4.87 -6.43
N PHE A 86 -3.28 4.50 -5.62
CA PHE A 86 -3.33 3.26 -4.86
C PHE A 86 -3.05 3.45 -3.37
N LEU A 87 -2.04 4.23 -2.97
CA LEU A 87 -1.84 4.58 -1.55
C LEU A 87 -2.12 6.07 -1.35
N SER A 88 -3.04 6.39 -0.44
CA SER A 88 -3.36 7.75 -0.03
C SER A 88 -3.63 7.82 1.46
N ASN A 89 -3.10 8.84 2.12
CA ASN A 89 -3.46 9.23 3.48
C ASN A 89 -4.39 10.47 3.50
N LYS A 90 -4.74 11.00 2.32
CA LYS A 90 -5.54 12.22 2.12
C LYS A 90 -6.99 11.90 1.71
N HIS A 91 -7.18 10.80 0.99
CA HIS A 91 -8.44 10.45 0.33
C HIS A 91 -8.88 9.03 0.68
N ASN A 92 -10.19 8.88 0.92
CA ASN A 92 -10.84 7.59 0.83
C ASN A 92 -11.35 7.43 -0.61
N MET A 93 -11.24 6.23 -1.16
CA MET A 93 -11.63 5.91 -2.53
C MET A 93 -12.28 4.53 -2.57
N ASP A 94 -13.30 4.37 -3.41
CA ASP A 94 -13.97 3.10 -3.69
C ASP A 94 -14.44 3.19 -5.15
N SER A 95 -13.66 2.62 -6.07
CA SER A 95 -13.83 2.91 -7.50
C SER A 95 -13.57 1.69 -8.38
N ILE A 96 -14.40 1.55 -9.40
CA ILE A 96 -14.28 0.54 -10.43
C ILE A 96 -13.67 1.23 -11.66
N ILE A 97 -12.58 0.67 -12.18
CA ILE A 97 -11.97 1.14 -13.42
C ILE A 97 -12.19 0.07 -14.48
N GLU A 98 -12.89 0.48 -15.53
CA GLU A 98 -13.15 -0.34 -16.71
C GLU A 98 -12.21 0.09 -17.83
N LYS A 99 -11.62 -0.90 -18.51
CA LYS A 99 -10.80 -0.68 -19.70
C LYS A 99 -11.12 -1.79 -20.68
N ASN A 100 -11.43 -1.43 -21.92
CA ASN A 100 -12.03 -2.35 -22.92
C ASN A 100 -11.30 -3.70 -23.07
N ASP A 101 -9.97 -3.74 -22.86
CA ASP A 101 -9.15 -4.95 -23.06
C ASP A 101 -8.92 -5.78 -21.78
N TYR A 102 -9.45 -5.36 -20.62
CA TYR A 102 -9.20 -6.01 -19.33
C TYR A 102 -10.47 -6.12 -18.49
N LEU A 103 -10.52 -7.15 -17.64
CA LEU A 103 -11.55 -7.26 -16.61
C LEU A 103 -11.55 -5.99 -15.72
N PRO A 104 -12.73 -5.50 -15.31
CA PRO A 104 -12.81 -4.34 -14.44
C PRO A 104 -12.00 -4.56 -13.16
N ILE A 105 -11.27 -3.54 -12.75
CA ILE A 105 -10.53 -3.55 -11.49
C ILE A 105 -11.26 -2.70 -10.46
N HIS A 106 -11.26 -3.18 -9.22
CA HIS A 106 -11.81 -2.47 -8.08
C HIS A 106 -10.67 -2.02 -7.18
N ILE A 107 -10.57 -0.71 -6.99
CA ILE A 107 -9.61 -0.09 -6.08
C ILE A 107 -10.38 0.49 -4.90
N ILE A 108 -9.90 0.18 -3.71
CA ILE A 108 -10.41 0.78 -2.47
C ILE A 108 -9.20 1.35 -1.72
N ILE A 109 -9.37 2.56 -1.19
CA ILE A 109 -8.44 3.21 -0.25
C ILE A 109 -9.28 3.67 0.94
N LYS A 110 -8.95 3.20 2.15
CA LYS A 110 -9.71 3.53 3.36
C LYS A 110 -8.77 3.82 4.53
N LYS A 111 -9.07 4.89 5.25
CA LYS A 111 -8.53 5.13 6.60
C LYS A 111 -9.15 4.10 7.57
N ILE A 112 -8.31 3.38 8.31
CA ILE A 112 -8.75 2.46 9.37
C ILE A 112 -8.88 3.22 10.69
N ASN A 113 -7.84 3.98 11.03
CA ASN A 113 -7.78 4.82 12.22
C ASN A 113 -6.79 5.97 11.96
N ASP A 114 -6.48 6.76 12.98
CA ASP A 114 -5.60 7.91 12.82
C ASP A 114 -4.19 7.57 12.35
N SER A 115 -3.72 6.34 12.54
CA SER A 115 -2.35 5.94 12.21
C SER A 115 -2.25 4.95 11.04
N LEU A 116 -3.36 4.34 10.61
CA LEU A 116 -3.38 3.23 9.66
C LEU A 116 -4.38 3.45 8.52
N TYR A 117 -3.93 3.06 7.34
CA TYR A 117 -4.66 3.12 6.08
C TYR A 117 -4.52 1.77 5.38
N VAL A 118 -5.52 1.42 4.59
CA VAL A 118 -5.52 0.20 3.80
C VAL A 118 -5.92 0.51 2.37
N SER A 119 -5.28 -0.16 1.43
CA SER A 119 -5.62 -0.13 0.03
C SER A 119 -5.75 -1.52 -0.54
N SER A 120 -6.76 -1.77 -1.37
CA SER A 120 -6.96 -3.05 -2.06
C SER A 120 -7.15 -2.86 -3.55
N LEU A 121 -6.51 -3.72 -4.34
CA LEU A 121 -6.75 -3.94 -5.75
C LEU A 121 -7.40 -5.32 -5.91
N SER A 122 -8.55 -5.38 -6.56
CA SER A 122 -9.24 -6.62 -6.89
C SER A 122 -9.64 -6.65 -8.36
N ARG A 123 -9.71 -7.84 -8.96
CA ARG A 123 -10.33 -8.04 -10.27
C ARG A 123 -11.79 -8.43 -10.09
N MET A 124 -12.66 -7.86 -10.90
CA MET A 124 -14.05 -8.29 -11.02
C MET A 124 -14.12 -9.41 -12.06
N VAL A 125 -13.97 -10.66 -11.60
CA VAL A 125 -14.40 -11.84 -12.38
C VAL A 125 -15.87 -12.12 -12.00
N VAL A 126 -16.36 -13.37 -12.16
CA VAL A 126 -17.69 -13.77 -11.66
C VAL A 126 -17.85 -13.41 -10.17
N ASP A 127 -16.77 -13.60 -9.39
CA ASP A 127 -16.63 -13.11 -8.02
C ASP A 127 -15.48 -12.10 -7.90
N LYS A 128 -15.52 -11.21 -6.91
CA LYS A 128 -14.40 -10.29 -6.65
C LYS A 128 -13.17 -11.06 -6.16
N ALA A 129 -12.08 -11.05 -6.94
CA ALA A 129 -10.83 -11.72 -6.62
C ALA A 129 -9.78 -10.70 -6.14
N LEU A 130 -9.25 -10.88 -4.92
CA LEU A 130 -8.18 -10.01 -4.40
C LEU A 130 -6.89 -10.22 -5.20
N VAL A 131 -6.32 -9.14 -5.72
CA VAL A 131 -4.98 -9.15 -6.30
C VAL A 131 -3.97 -8.77 -5.22
N LEU A 132 -4.13 -7.58 -4.63
CA LEU A 132 -3.20 -7.03 -3.65
C LEU A 132 -3.95 -6.22 -2.61
N GLU A 133 -3.68 -6.46 -1.33
CA GLU A 133 -4.07 -5.56 -0.24
C GLU A 133 -2.81 -5.09 0.49
N VAL A 134 -2.74 -3.80 0.79
CA VAL A 134 -1.60 -3.17 1.46
C VAL A 134 -2.10 -2.36 2.65
N LEU A 135 -1.57 -2.68 3.83
CA LEU A 135 -1.76 -1.91 5.05
C LEU A 135 -0.53 -1.04 5.29
N TYR A 136 -0.73 0.25 5.54
CA TYR A 136 0.36 1.23 5.67
C TYR A 136 0.03 2.33 6.67
N ASN A 137 1.06 3.04 7.13
CA ASN A 137 0.91 4.21 8.01
C ASN A 137 0.92 5.54 7.24
N LYS A 138 0.76 6.67 7.95
CA LYS A 138 0.79 8.03 7.35
C LYS A 138 2.03 8.30 6.48
N ASP A 139 3.18 7.71 6.81
CA ASP A 139 4.43 7.88 6.06
C ASP A 139 4.55 6.90 4.88
N TYR A 140 3.48 6.20 4.51
CA TYR A 140 3.47 5.14 3.50
C TYR A 140 4.41 3.96 3.82
N SER A 141 4.74 3.75 5.09
CA SER A 141 5.43 2.52 5.52
C SER A 141 4.46 1.35 5.45
N ILE A 142 4.72 0.41 4.55
CA ILE A 142 3.97 -0.84 4.46
C ILE A 142 4.21 -1.66 5.73
N ARG A 143 3.11 -2.07 6.35
CA ARG A 143 3.05 -2.89 7.57
C ARG A 143 2.62 -4.31 7.29
N GLN A 144 1.75 -4.49 6.30
CA GLN A 144 1.20 -5.80 5.97
C GLN A 144 0.78 -5.84 4.51
N ILE A 145 0.92 -7.01 3.88
CA ILE A 145 0.41 -7.28 2.53
C ILE A 145 -0.44 -8.55 2.57
N ARG A 146 -1.46 -8.63 1.70
CA ARG A 146 -2.17 -9.86 1.32
C ARG A 146 -2.19 -9.99 -0.21
N HIS A 147 -2.05 -11.22 -0.73
CA HIS A 147 -1.95 -11.49 -2.17
C HIS A 147 -2.75 -12.72 -2.64
N GLU A 148 -3.37 -12.56 -3.82
CA GLU A 148 -4.00 -13.49 -4.77
C GLU A 148 -4.96 -14.60 -4.31
N THR A 149 -4.98 -15.05 -3.05
CA THR A 149 -6.03 -15.89 -2.39
C THR A 149 -5.50 -16.71 -1.22
N VAL A 150 -4.19 -16.72 -0.95
CA VAL A 150 -3.64 -17.52 0.16
C VAL A 150 -4.01 -16.94 1.53
N TRP A 151 -4.75 -15.82 1.59
CA TRP A 151 -5.20 -15.12 2.80
C TRP A 151 -4.11 -15.02 3.88
N THR A 152 -2.86 -14.98 3.43
CA THR A 152 -1.70 -15.03 4.30
C THR A 152 -1.26 -13.60 4.52
N ASP A 153 -1.13 -13.24 5.79
CA ASP A 153 -0.56 -11.97 6.17
C ASP A 153 0.96 -12.03 6.08
N TYR A 154 1.51 -11.11 5.29
CA TYR A 154 2.95 -10.91 5.16
C TYR A 154 3.34 -9.68 5.98
N VAL A 155 4.15 -9.88 7.03
CA VAL A 155 4.56 -8.83 7.97
C VAL A 155 6.07 -8.77 8.13
N PRO A 156 6.66 -7.63 8.57
CA PRO A 156 8.09 -7.56 8.83
C PRO A 156 8.53 -8.62 9.84
N LYS A 157 9.78 -9.09 9.70
CA LYS A 157 10.35 -10.10 10.60
C LYS A 157 10.19 -9.69 12.07
N LYS A 158 9.74 -10.64 12.92
CA LYS A 158 9.45 -10.45 14.35
C LYS A 158 8.27 -9.52 14.67
N GLN A 159 7.39 -9.22 13.71
CA GLN A 159 6.12 -8.53 13.95
C GLN A 159 4.95 -9.49 13.82
N HIS A 160 3.86 -9.18 14.49
CA HIS A 160 2.58 -9.88 14.35
C HIS A 160 1.70 -9.18 13.32
N ALA A 161 0.81 -9.95 12.68
CA ALA A 161 -0.25 -9.39 11.84
C ALA A 161 -1.13 -8.46 12.66
N LEU A 162 -1.45 -7.31 12.08
CA LEU A 162 -2.39 -6.37 12.67
C LEU A 162 -3.80 -6.88 12.41
N GLU A 163 -4.58 -7.01 13.49
CA GLU A 163 -5.97 -7.44 13.41
C GLU A 163 -6.84 -6.32 12.85
N TYR A 164 -7.39 -6.54 11.66
CA TYR A 164 -8.44 -5.69 11.08
C TYR A 164 -9.27 -6.50 10.08
N VAL A 165 -10.54 -6.12 9.91
CA VAL A 165 -11.43 -6.75 8.92
C VAL A 165 -10.94 -6.41 7.50
N PRO A 166 -10.47 -7.40 6.71
CA PRO A 166 -9.99 -7.16 5.35
C PRO A 166 -11.09 -6.54 4.48
N ILE A 167 -10.72 -5.69 3.52
CA ILE A 167 -11.67 -4.90 2.73
C ILE A 167 -12.67 -5.82 1.99
N LEU A 168 -12.22 -6.98 1.53
CA LEU A 168 -13.06 -7.93 0.80
C LEU A 168 -14.22 -8.49 1.61
N PHE A 169 -14.13 -8.52 2.95
CA PHE A 169 -15.20 -9.00 3.83
C PHE A 169 -16.19 -7.92 4.22
N LYS A 170 -15.79 -6.63 4.18
CA LYS A 170 -16.71 -5.53 4.46
C LYS A 170 -17.83 -5.42 3.40
N SER A 171 -17.54 -5.69 2.13
CA SER A 171 -18.57 -5.68 1.08
C SER A 171 -19.58 -6.82 1.20
N LYS A 172 -19.21 -7.96 1.80
CA LYS A 172 -20.14 -9.07 2.07
C LYS A 172 -21.02 -8.82 3.31
N GLN A 173 -20.49 -8.19 4.35
CA GLN A 173 -21.30 -7.82 5.53
C GLN A 173 -22.37 -6.78 5.22
N THR A 174 -22.11 -5.84 4.30
CA THR A 174 -23.11 -4.82 3.94
C THR A 174 -24.31 -5.45 3.22
N LYS A 175 -24.09 -6.49 2.39
CA LYS A 175 -25.18 -7.21 1.70
C LYS A 175 -26.09 -8.04 2.62
N ASN A 176 -25.62 -8.44 3.81
CA ASN A 176 -26.41 -9.26 4.73
C ASN A 176 -27.20 -8.44 5.77
N ASN A 177 -26.94 -7.13 5.88
CA ASN A 177 -27.63 -6.27 6.86
C ASN A 177 -28.76 -5.43 6.23
N ASP A 178 -28.98 -5.49 4.92
CA ASP A 178 -30.02 -4.74 4.22
C ASP A 178 -31.32 -5.53 3.97
N VAL A 179 -31.58 -6.59 4.75
CA VAL A 179 -32.95 -7.13 4.88
C VAL A 179 -33.61 -6.48 6.10
N ILE A 180 -33.87 -5.19 5.99
CA ILE A 180 -34.98 -4.58 6.73
C ILE A 180 -36.22 -4.86 5.87
N LYS A 181 -36.98 -5.88 6.27
CA LYS A 181 -38.35 -6.07 5.79
C LYS A 181 -39.20 -4.95 6.39
N PHE A 182 -39.94 -4.24 5.53
CA PHE A 182 -41.17 -3.57 5.94
C PHE A 182 -42.24 -4.64 6.20
#